data_AF-A0A829D2J7-F1
#
_entry.id   AF-A0A829D2J7-F1
#
_cell.length_a   1.000
_cell.length_b   1.000
_cell.length_c   1.000
_cell.angle_alpha   90.00
_cell.angle_beta   90.00
_cell.angle_gamma   90.00
#
_symmetry.space_group_name_H-M   'P 1'
#
loop_
_entity.id
_entity.type
_entity.pdbx_description
1 polymer ?
#
loop_
_entity_poly.entity_id
_entity_poly.type
_entity_poly.pdbx_seq_one_letter_code
_entity_poly.pdbx_strand_id
1 'polypeptide(L)'
;MLVAALGIILYTNGGTIQELVTEKSDIQWSKAATIVDLVYGTILIVFYEWSKMPMSTTWVFLGMLAGREIILNFMTFRDLPYLETFRKVGKDVLFASMGIAVSVFIFILASQIYPDTTSDFLK
;
A
#
# COMPACT_ATOMS: atom_id res chain seq x y z
N MET A 1 -9.84 -29.51 -39.01
CA MET A 1 -8.59 -29.26 -38.27
C MET A 1 -8.84 -28.65 -36.89
N LEU A 2 -9.56 -27.52 -36.78
CA LEU A 2 -9.85 -26.84 -35.51
C LEU A 2 -10.60 -27.71 -34.47
N VAL A 3 -11.61 -28.47 -34.90
CA VAL A 3 -12.41 -29.34 -34.02
C VAL A 3 -11.58 -30.49 -33.43
N ALA A 4 -10.65 -31.05 -34.22
CA ALA A 4 -9.76 -32.12 -33.75
C ALA A 4 -8.71 -31.58 -32.75
N ALA A 5 -8.20 -30.37 -32.97
CA ALA A 5 -7.28 -29.71 -32.03
C ALA A 5 -7.97 -29.37 -30.69
N LEU A 6 -9.21 -28.85 -30.73
CA LEU A 6 -10.02 -28.61 -29.54
C LEU A 6 -10.35 -29.91 -28.77
N GLY A 7 -10.63 -31.01 -29.49
CA GLY A 7 -10.88 -32.32 -28.89
C GLY A 7 -9.66 -32.85 -28.12
N ILE A 8 -8.44 -32.67 -28.65
CA ILE A 8 -7.20 -33.07 -27.96
C ILE A 8 -6.96 -32.24 -26.70
N ILE A 9 -7.21 -30.92 -26.75
CA ILE A 9 -7.05 -30.01 -25.62
C ILE A 9 -8.04 -30.31 -24.48
N LEU A 10 -9.30 -30.60 -24.83
CA LEU A 10 -10.31 -31.00 -23.85
C LEU A 10 -10.03 -32.40 -23.27
N TYR A 11 -9.57 -33.35 -24.10
CA TYR A 11 -9.23 -34.71 -23.63
C TYR A 11 -8.05 -34.71 -22.65
N THR A 12 -7.10 -33.80 -22.85
CA THR A 12 -5.91 -33.66 -21.98
C THR A 12 -6.17 -32.84 -20.71
N ASN A 13 -7.41 -32.35 -20.49
CA ASN A 13 -7.83 -31.57 -19.32
C ASN A 13 -6.77 -30.54 -18.86
N GLY A 14 -6.13 -29.85 -19.81
CA GLY A 14 -5.15 -28.81 -19.51
C GLY A 14 -3.80 -29.26 -18.94
N GLY A 15 -3.55 -30.57 -18.75
CA GLY A 15 -2.25 -31.18 -18.41
C GLY A 15 -1.39 -30.39 -17.43
N THR A 16 -0.08 -30.35 -17.70
CA THR A 16 0.95 -29.64 -16.89
C THR A 16 0.66 -28.15 -16.67
N ILE A 17 -0.16 -27.51 -17.52
CA ILE A 17 -0.52 -26.10 -17.38
C ILE A 17 -1.51 -25.89 -16.22
N GLN A 18 -2.42 -26.83 -15.94
CA GLN A 18 -3.29 -26.72 -14.76
C GLN A 18 -2.49 -26.84 -13.48
N GLU A 19 -1.55 -27.79 -13.41
CA GLU A 19 -0.69 -28.01 -12.24
C GLU A 19 0.12 -26.75 -11.90
N LEU A 20 0.70 -26.10 -12.92
CA LEU A 20 1.45 -24.84 -12.81
C LEU A 20 0.58 -23.65 -12.35
N VAL A 21 -0.72 -23.65 -12.66
CA VAL A 21 -1.66 -22.60 -12.25
C VAL A 21 -2.17 -22.84 -10.82
N THR A 22 -2.41 -24.10 -10.41
CA THR A 22 -2.71 -24.44 -9.02
C THR A 22 -1.54 -24.17 -8.08
N GLU A 23 -0.30 -24.43 -8.52
CA GLU A 23 0.92 -24.17 -7.73
C GLU A 23 1.15 -22.65 -7.53
N LYS A 24 0.69 -21.81 -8.46
CA LYS A 24 0.73 -20.34 -8.36
C LYS A 24 -0.51 -19.72 -7.74
N SER A 25 -1.50 -20.53 -7.34
CA SER A 25 -2.63 -20.05 -6.56
C SER A 25 -2.19 -19.91 -5.10
N ASP A 26 -1.42 -18.85 -4.82
CA ASP A 26 -1.15 -18.34 -3.48
C ASP A 26 -2.45 -17.71 -2.92
N ILE A 27 -3.49 -18.53 -2.79
CA ILE A 27 -4.78 -18.17 -2.17
C ILE A 27 -4.61 -18.05 -0.65
N GLN A 28 -3.45 -18.41 -0.11
CA GLN A 28 -3.19 -18.52 1.32
C GLN A 28 -3.37 -17.19 2.06
N TRP A 29 -3.18 -16.05 1.37
CA TRP A 29 -3.28 -14.72 1.99
C TRP A 29 -4.47 -13.87 1.53
N SER A 30 -5.36 -14.40 0.68
CA SER A 30 -6.54 -13.66 0.19
C SER A 30 -7.46 -13.19 1.34
N LYS A 31 -7.60 -14.01 2.40
CA LYS A 31 -8.34 -13.64 3.62
C LYS A 31 -7.70 -12.49 4.41
N ALA A 32 -6.36 -12.43 4.43
CA ALA A 32 -5.64 -11.35 5.09
C ALA A 32 -5.81 -10.04 4.30
N ALA A 33 -5.81 -10.10 2.96
CA ALA A 33 -6.06 -8.94 2.11
C ALA A 33 -7.45 -8.33 2.35
N THR A 34 -8.48 -9.15 2.57
CA THR A 34 -9.83 -8.68 2.87
C THR A 34 -9.92 -7.98 4.24
N ILE A 35 -9.25 -8.49 5.26
CA ILE A 35 -9.22 -7.86 6.60
C ILE A 35 -8.52 -6.49 6.54
N VAL A 36 -7.42 -6.42 5.81
CA VAL A 36 -6.66 -5.20 5.60
C VAL A 36 -7.50 -4.14 4.87
N ASP A 37 -8.23 -4.53 3.82
CA ASP A 37 -9.16 -3.66 3.09
C ASP A 37 -10.35 -3.19 3.96
N LEU A 38 -10.87 -4.06 4.82
CA LEU A 38 -11.97 -3.75 5.75
C LEU A 38 -11.54 -2.72 6.81
N VAL A 39 -10.33 -2.89 7.37
CA VAL A 39 -9.73 -1.92 8.30
C VAL A 39 -9.48 -0.58 7.60
N TYR A 40 -8.97 -0.61 6.36
CA TYR A 40 -8.79 0.60 5.56
C TYR A 40 -10.09 1.37 5.34
N GLY A 41 -11.12 0.68 4.85
CA GLY A 41 -12.43 1.26 4.60
C GLY A 41 -13.05 1.85 5.87
N THR A 42 -12.89 1.18 7.02
CA THR A 42 -13.36 1.69 8.31
C THR A 42 -12.66 2.99 8.70
N ILE A 43 -11.33 3.06 8.54
CA ILE A 43 -10.56 4.28 8.82
C ILE A 43 -11.00 5.41 7.88
N LEU A 44 -11.13 5.13 6.58
CA LEU A 44 -11.56 6.13 5.60
C LEU A 44 -12.95 6.68 5.90
N ILE A 45 -13.91 5.83 6.26
CA ILE A 45 -15.28 6.27 6.62
C ILE A 45 -15.25 7.19 7.84
N VAL A 46 -14.49 6.85 8.87
CA VAL A 46 -14.36 7.70 10.08
C VAL A 46 -13.80 9.08 9.74
N PHE A 47 -12.74 9.13 8.94
CA PHE A 47 -12.13 10.40 8.55
C PHE A 47 -12.97 11.19 7.53
N TYR A 48 -13.81 10.52 6.73
CA TYR A 48 -14.71 11.16 5.77
C TYR A 48 -15.82 11.91 6.49
N GLU A 49 -16.40 11.30 7.53
CA GLU A 49 -17.49 11.91 8.27
C GLU A 49 -17.03 13.08 9.18
N TRP A 50 -15.80 13.00 9.69
CA TRP A 50 -15.29 13.98 10.66
C TRP A 50 -14.47 15.14 10.06
N SER A 51 -13.99 15.03 8.81
CA SER A 51 -13.05 16.00 8.25
C SER A 51 -13.53 16.62 6.94
N LYS A 52 -13.63 17.96 6.88
CA LYS A 52 -13.95 18.75 5.68
C LYS A 52 -12.79 18.88 4.67
N MET A 53 -11.58 18.49 5.06
CA MET A 53 -10.37 18.60 4.26
C MET A 53 -10.09 17.30 3.50
N PRO A 54 -9.57 17.36 2.25
CA PRO A 54 -9.26 16.17 1.47
C PRO A 54 -8.21 15.30 2.19
N MET A 55 -8.46 14.00 2.22
CA MET A 55 -7.76 13.06 3.07
C MET A 55 -6.41 12.62 2.48
N SER A 56 -5.40 12.39 3.33
CA SER A 56 -4.12 11.84 2.87
C SER A 56 -4.16 10.31 2.76
N THR A 57 -4.71 9.84 1.65
CA THR A 57 -4.81 8.41 1.31
C THR A 57 -3.44 7.72 1.28
N THR A 58 -2.36 8.44 0.97
CA THR A 58 -0.98 7.91 0.99
C THR A 58 -0.50 7.57 2.41
N TRP A 59 -0.79 8.41 3.40
CA TRP A 59 -0.35 8.17 4.79
C TRP A 59 -1.13 7.04 5.45
N VAL A 60 -2.43 6.97 5.19
CA VAL A 60 -3.27 5.88 5.69
C VAL A 60 -2.82 4.55 5.06
N PHE A 61 -2.49 4.55 3.76
CA PHE A 61 -1.99 3.37 3.07
C PHE A 61 -0.63 2.89 3.59
N LEU A 62 0.33 3.80 3.79
CA LEU A 62 1.64 3.49 4.39
C LEU A 62 1.50 2.88 5.80
N GLY A 63 0.62 3.45 6.64
CA GLY A 63 0.36 2.93 7.99
C GLY A 63 -0.25 1.53 7.99
N MET A 64 -1.11 1.23 7.02
CA MET A 64 -1.72 -0.09 6.86
C MET A 64 -0.71 -1.14 6.34
N LEU A 65 0.10 -0.79 5.34
CA LEU A 65 1.18 -1.67 4.86
C LEU A 65 2.16 -2.02 5.99
N ALA A 66 2.54 -1.01 6.77
CA ALA A 66 3.35 -1.17 7.97
C ALA A 66 2.68 -2.09 9.01
N GLY A 67 1.39 -1.87 9.30
CA GLY A 67 0.61 -2.66 10.24
C GLY A 67 0.54 -4.14 9.88
N ARG A 68 0.31 -4.45 8.59
CA ARG A 68 0.34 -5.84 8.08
C ARG A 68 1.69 -6.51 8.34
N GLU A 69 2.78 -5.83 8.03
CA GLU A 69 4.14 -6.36 8.18
C GLU A 69 4.49 -6.60 9.66
N ILE A 70 4.05 -5.70 10.55
CA ILE A 70 4.22 -5.85 12.00
C ILE A 70 3.41 -7.03 12.53
N ILE A 71 2.15 -7.20 12.11
CA ILE A 71 1.27 -8.29 12.55
C ILE A 71 1.79 -9.65 12.09
N LEU A 72 2.21 -9.77 10.82
CA LEU A 72 2.77 -11.02 10.29
C LEU A 72 4.04 -11.42 11.01
N ASN A 73 4.92 -10.45 11.27
CA ASN A 73 6.13 -10.71 12.02
C ASN A 73 5.79 -11.10 13.47
N PHE A 74 4.83 -10.42 14.10
CA PHE A 74 4.31 -10.71 15.45
C PHE A 74 3.77 -12.14 15.57
N MET A 75 2.92 -12.56 14.63
CA MET A 75 2.28 -13.88 14.64
C MET A 75 3.24 -15.04 14.33
N THR A 76 4.37 -14.78 13.67
CA THR A 76 5.29 -15.82 13.20
C THR A 76 6.29 -16.29 14.29
N PHE A 77 6.26 -15.74 15.50
CA PHE A 77 7.06 -16.21 16.66
C PHE A 77 8.51 -16.60 16.32
N ARG A 78 9.24 -15.74 15.57
CA ARG A 78 10.71 -15.80 15.60
C ARG A 78 11.17 -14.86 16.69
N ASP A 79 11.67 -15.44 17.77
CA ASP A 79 12.33 -14.74 18.86
C ASP A 79 13.28 -13.66 18.29
N LEU A 80 12.85 -12.40 18.41
CA LEU A 80 13.64 -11.18 18.14
C LEU A 80 13.94 -10.97 16.63
N PRO A 81 13.26 -10.03 15.94
CA PRO A 81 13.63 -8.61 16.05
C PRO A 81 12.46 -7.64 15.72
N TYR A 82 11.36 -7.68 16.48
CA TYR A 82 10.21 -6.79 16.29
C TYR A 82 10.57 -5.30 16.21
N LEU A 83 11.57 -4.91 17.02
CA LEU A 83 12.09 -3.55 17.06
C LEU A 83 12.84 -3.15 15.78
N GLU A 84 13.51 -4.09 15.10
CA GLU A 84 14.22 -3.79 13.86
C GLU A 84 13.27 -3.61 12.67
N THR A 85 12.24 -4.45 12.55
CA THR A 85 11.24 -4.29 11.48
C THR A 85 10.45 -3.00 11.69
N PHE A 86 10.03 -2.69 12.92
CA PHE A 86 9.41 -1.41 13.24
C PHE A 86 10.34 -0.22 12.96
N ARG A 87 11.64 -0.33 13.29
CA ARG A 87 12.64 0.72 13.01
C ARG A 87 12.90 0.88 11.51
N LYS A 88 12.90 -0.19 10.72
CA LYS A 88 13.04 -0.12 9.25
C LYS A 88 11.85 0.61 8.64
N VAL A 89 10.63 0.18 8.96
CA VAL A 89 9.41 0.78 8.44
C VAL A 89 9.26 2.23 8.92
N GLY A 90 9.54 2.50 10.20
CA GLY A 90 9.53 3.86 10.75
C GLY A 90 10.57 4.78 10.10
N LYS A 91 11.76 4.25 9.77
CA LYS A 91 12.79 5.01 9.03
C LYS A 91 12.31 5.39 7.63
N ASP A 92 11.60 4.51 6.94
CA ASP A 92 11.10 4.77 5.59
C ASP A 92 9.97 5.82 5.61
N VAL A 93 9.08 5.77 6.61
CA VAL A 93 8.06 6.80 6.86
C VAL A 93 8.70 8.14 7.24
N LEU A 94 9.75 8.13 8.06
CA LEU A 94 10.47 9.35 8.44
C LEU A 94 11.15 10.01 7.23
N PHE A 95 11.79 9.23 6.36
CA PHE A 95 12.37 9.77 5.13
C PHE A 95 11.30 10.35 4.18
N ALA A 96 10.14 9.69 4.05
CA ALA A 96 9.02 10.24 3.30
C ALA A 96 8.49 11.55 3.90
N SER A 97 8.37 11.62 5.23
CA SER A 97 7.89 12.82 5.94
C SER A 97 8.88 13.99 5.85
N MET A 98 10.18 13.68 5.84
CA MET A 98 11.26 14.64 5.65
C MET A 98 11.19 15.28 4.26
N GLY A 99 10.82 14.53 3.22
CA GLY A 99 10.61 15.08 1.88
C GLY A 99 9.51 16.14 1.82
N ILE A 100 8.40 15.93 2.56
CA ILE A 100 7.35 16.94 2.69
C ILE A 100 7.86 18.14 3.49
N ALA A 101 8.56 17.91 4.60
CA ALA A 101 9.12 18.98 5.42
C ALA A 101 10.09 19.87 4.61
N VAL A 102 10.95 19.26 3.79
CA VAL A 102 11.88 19.99 2.90
C VAL A 102 11.12 20.76 1.81
N SER A 103 10.08 20.18 1.20
CA SER A 103 9.25 20.91 0.22
C SER A 103 8.57 22.13 0.82
N VAL A 104 7.98 22.00 2.01
CA VAL A 104 7.35 23.13 2.72
C VAL A 104 8.39 24.16 3.14
N PHE A 105 9.56 23.72 3.61
CA PHE A 105 10.65 24.61 3.98
C PHE A 105 11.16 25.44 2.80
N ILE A 106 11.37 24.80 1.64
CA ILE A 106 11.75 25.50 0.40
C ILE A 106 10.65 26.46 -0.03
N PHE A 107 9.37 26.08 0.06
CA PHE A 107 8.24 26.96 -0.25
C PHE A 107 8.23 28.21 0.64
N ILE A 108 8.43 28.05 1.96
CA ILE A 108 8.47 29.19 2.90
C ILE A 108 9.68 30.09 2.59
N LEU A 109 10.86 29.53 2.33
CA LEU A 109 12.03 30.32 1.95
C LEU A 109 11.84 31.05 0.63
N ALA A 110 11.28 30.38 -0.37
CA ALA A 110 10.95 31.01 -1.65
C ALA A 110 9.93 32.14 -1.48
N SER A 111 8.92 31.95 -0.61
CA SER A 111 7.94 32.98 -0.27
C SER A 111 8.56 34.20 0.41
N GLN A 112 9.59 34.03 1.25
CA GLN A 112 10.30 35.15 1.88
C GLN A 112 11.22 35.91 0.90
N ILE A 113 11.76 35.21 -0.11
CA ILE A 113 12.69 35.79 -1.09
C ILE A 113 11.94 36.45 -2.27
N TYR A 114 10.78 35.92 -2.66
CA TYR A 114 9.90 36.43 -3.72
C TYR A 114 8.49 36.75 -3.19
N PRO A 115 8.31 37.86 -2.45
CA PRO A 115 7.02 38.22 -1.86
C PRO A 115 5.96 38.59 -2.93
N ASP A 116 6.36 39.17 -4.07
CA ASP A 116 5.44 39.81 -5.02
C ASP A 116 4.71 38.86 -5.98
N THR A 117 5.18 37.61 -6.14
CA THR A 117 4.55 36.64 -7.07
C THR A 117 3.39 35.86 -6.43
N THR A 118 3.24 35.96 -5.10
CA THR A 118 2.24 35.18 -4.33
C THR A 118 0.84 35.81 -4.40
N SER A 119 0.75 37.13 -4.61
CA SER A 119 -0.54 37.84 -4.73
C SER A 119 -1.27 37.62 -6.06
N ASP A 120 -0.55 37.24 -7.12
CA ASP A 120 -1.14 36.94 -8.43
C ASP A 120 -1.48 35.45 -8.61
N PHE A 121 -0.91 34.56 -7.79
CA PHE A 121 -1.19 33.11 -7.84
C PHE A 121 -2.43 32.70 -7.02
N LEU A 122 -2.91 33.57 -6.13
CA LEU A 122 -4.07 33.36 -5.27
C LEU A 122 -5.35 34.10 -5.75
N LYS A 123 -5.30 34.74 -6.92
CA LYS A 123 -6.47 35.25 -7.65
C LYS A 123 -6.88 34.26 -8.73
#